data_AF-A0A3S9SYD4-F1
#
_entry.id   AF-A0A3S9SYD4-F1
#
_cell.length_a   1.000
_cell.length_b   1.000
_cell.length_c   1.000
_cell.angle_alpha   90.00
_cell.angle_beta   90.00
_cell.angle_gamma   90.00
#
_symmetry.space_group_name_H-M   'P 1'
#
loop_
_entity.id
_entity.type
_entity.pdbx_description
1 polymer ?
#
loop_
_entity_poly.entity_id
_entity_poly.type
_entity_poly.pdbx_seq_one_letter_code
_entity_poly.pdbx_strand_id
1 'polypeptide(L)'
;MNVDKMKKVLASLKEFPLDYAQIYVMEERGTYLQFKKNKLNFIQIPNNCGIFITVVNKGKLGYSFSFNFEFENVNHLVRKAIFNSELLNLSVDISCFEKNRFDKIDFLPEIYDSGIEDLSLNDKISYMYDLIDWVKTQNNLVNFPQLVYVDKIKSIQIFDIYQFVGSYQKSIIDMGGF
;
A
#
# COMPACT_ATOMS: atom_id res chain seq x y z
N MET A 1 -3.78 -1.39 13.69
CA MET A 1 -3.15 -2.68 14.06
C MET A 1 -2.55 -2.63 15.48
N ASN A 2 -2.59 -3.72 16.26
CA ASN A 2 -2.10 -3.77 17.65
C ASN A 2 -0.56 -3.95 17.71
N VAL A 3 0.13 -3.10 18.46
CA VAL A 3 1.59 -3.12 18.71
C VAL A 3 2.08 -4.50 19.18
N ASP A 4 1.29 -5.23 19.96
CA ASP A 4 1.65 -6.55 20.49
C ASP A 4 1.71 -7.62 19.41
N LYS A 5 0.89 -7.48 18.36
CA LYS A 5 1.01 -8.33 17.18
C LYS A 5 2.37 -8.05 16.51
N MET A 6 2.72 -6.80 16.24
CA MET A 6 3.99 -6.50 15.57
C MET A 6 5.25 -6.97 16.31
N LYS A 7 5.24 -6.93 17.65
CA LYS A 7 6.31 -7.50 18.47
C LYS A 7 6.52 -9.00 18.25
N LYS A 8 5.44 -9.77 18.11
CA LYS A 8 5.51 -11.22 17.84
C LYS A 8 6.11 -11.52 16.46
N VAL A 9 5.81 -10.68 15.47
CA VAL A 9 6.30 -10.80 14.09
C VAL A 9 7.80 -10.53 14.05
N LEU A 10 8.23 -9.50 14.77
CA LEU A 10 9.65 -9.17 14.92
C LEU A 10 10.41 -10.26 15.69
N ALA A 11 9.77 -10.89 16.68
CA ALA A 11 10.36 -12.02 17.40
C ALA A 11 10.60 -13.21 16.46
N SER A 12 9.60 -13.56 15.64
CA SER A 12 9.71 -14.60 14.61
C SER A 12 10.88 -14.39 13.64
N LEU A 13 11.15 -13.15 13.22
CA LEU A 13 12.29 -12.85 12.34
C LEU A 13 13.65 -13.16 12.97
N LYS A 14 13.77 -12.99 14.29
CA LYS A 14 15.02 -13.23 15.03
C LYS A 14 15.34 -14.71 15.21
N GLU A 15 14.40 -15.62 14.91
CA GLU A 15 14.62 -17.06 14.95
C GLU A 15 15.46 -17.57 13.75
N PHE A 16 15.64 -16.74 12.72
CA PHE A 16 16.36 -17.11 11.50
C PHE A 16 17.72 -16.38 11.43
N PRO A 17 18.78 -17.05 10.96
CA PRO A 17 20.10 -16.43 10.78
C PRO A 17 20.11 -15.57 9.51
N LEU A 18 19.46 -14.43 9.55
CA LEU A 18 19.35 -13.47 8.44
C LEU A 18 20.34 -12.33 8.61
N ASP A 19 20.89 -11.84 7.51
CA ASP A 19 21.71 -10.62 7.52
C ASP A 19 20.82 -9.41 7.78
N TYR A 20 19.61 -9.41 7.21
CA TYR A 20 18.60 -8.37 7.42
C TYR A 20 17.18 -8.91 7.19
N ALA A 21 16.19 -8.31 7.84
CA ALA A 21 14.79 -8.54 7.55
C ALA A 21 13.94 -7.30 7.81
N GLN A 22 12.93 -7.12 6.97
CA GLN A 22 11.98 -6.01 7.05
C GLN A 22 10.57 -6.48 6.70
N ILE A 23 9.60 -5.86 7.35
CA ILE A 23 8.19 -6.18 7.19
C ILE A 23 7.44 -4.89 6.93
N TYR A 24 6.57 -4.96 5.93
CA TYR A 24 5.64 -3.91 5.59
C TYR A 24 4.24 -4.45 5.86
N VAL A 25 3.47 -3.69 6.61
CA VAL A 25 2.03 -3.86 6.73
C VAL A 25 1.37 -2.74 5.97
N MET A 26 0.58 -3.13 4.97
CA MET A 26 -0.09 -2.21 4.07
C MET A 26 -1.60 -2.37 4.22
N GLU A 27 -2.28 -1.26 4.48
CA GLU A 27 -3.73 -1.15 4.43
C GLU A 27 -4.06 -0.14 3.33
N GLU A 28 -4.92 -0.52 2.39
CA GLU A 28 -5.42 0.35 1.32
C GLU A 28 -6.93 0.28 1.30
N ARG A 29 -7.59 1.42 1.49
CA ARG A 29 -9.03 1.56 1.33
C ARG A 29 -9.35 2.66 0.34
N GLY A 30 -10.51 2.59 -0.31
CA GLY A 30 -10.87 3.61 -1.27
C GLY A 30 -12.17 3.36 -1.99
N THR A 31 -12.37 4.11 -3.05
CA THR A 31 -13.55 4.07 -3.91
C THR A 31 -13.07 4.04 -5.35
N TYR A 32 -13.66 3.16 -6.14
CA TYR A 32 -13.48 3.08 -7.58
C TYR A 32 -14.85 3.22 -8.23
N LEU A 33 -15.03 4.27 -9.03
CA LEU A 33 -16.23 4.51 -9.82
C LEU A 33 -15.87 4.42 -11.29
N GLN A 34 -16.66 3.66 -12.05
CA GLN A 34 -16.54 3.64 -13.51
C GLN A 34 -17.83 4.14 -14.12
N PHE A 35 -17.70 5.09 -15.03
CA PHE A 35 -18.78 5.60 -15.86
C PHE A 35 -18.55 5.14 -17.30
N LYS A 36 -19.59 4.63 -17.95
CA LYS A 36 -19.59 4.31 -19.38
C LYS A 36 -20.72 5.05 -20.06
N LYS A 37 -20.42 5.73 -21.17
CA LYS A 37 -21.40 6.57 -21.88
C LYS A 37 -22.13 7.51 -20.92
N ASN A 38 -21.36 8.20 -20.08
CA ASN A 38 -21.84 9.17 -19.08
C ASN A 38 -22.74 8.60 -17.97
N LYS A 39 -22.85 7.28 -17.82
CA LYS A 39 -23.65 6.66 -16.77
C LYS A 39 -22.76 5.84 -15.86
N LEU A 40 -23.04 5.89 -14.55
CA LEU A 40 -22.40 5.03 -13.59
C LEU A 40 -22.64 3.56 -13.99
N ASN A 41 -21.55 2.86 -14.26
CA ASN A 41 -21.54 1.47 -14.72
C ASN A 41 -21.16 0.52 -13.59
N PHE A 42 -20.20 0.91 -12.75
CA PHE A 42 -19.64 0.03 -11.72
C PHE A 42 -19.10 0.84 -10.54
N ILE A 43 -19.28 0.29 -9.34
CA ILE A 43 -18.71 0.79 -8.08
C ILE A 43 -17.96 -0.35 -7.42
N GLN A 44 -16.75 -0.07 -6.93
CA GLN A 44 -15.99 -0.96 -6.06
C GLN A 44 -15.43 -0.18 -4.88
N ILE A 45 -15.54 -0.73 -3.68
CA ILE A 45 -15.01 -0.15 -2.44
C ILE A 45 -13.93 -1.10 -1.94
N PRO A 46 -12.69 -1.01 -2.45
CA PRO A 46 -11.61 -1.88 -2.00
C PRO A 46 -11.29 -1.59 -0.53
N ASN A 47 -11.06 -2.66 0.22
CA ASN A 47 -10.47 -2.63 1.55
C ASN A 47 -9.45 -3.77 1.63
N ASN A 48 -8.23 -3.46 1.22
CA ASN A 48 -7.14 -4.41 1.09
C ASN A 48 -6.18 -4.27 2.27
N CYS A 49 -5.80 -5.40 2.85
CA CYS A 49 -4.77 -5.47 3.86
C CYS A 49 -3.76 -6.52 3.42
N GLY A 50 -2.46 -6.20 3.45
CA GLY A 50 -1.42 -7.15 3.06
C GLY A 50 -0.12 -6.99 3.84
N ILE A 51 0.55 -8.12 4.08
CA ILE A 51 1.87 -8.17 4.71
C ILE A 51 2.91 -8.52 3.65
N PHE A 52 3.99 -7.76 3.61
CA PHE A 52 5.13 -7.98 2.73
C PHE A 52 6.37 -8.17 3.59
N ILE A 53 7.14 -9.23 3.34
CA ILE A 53 8.37 -9.53 4.06
C ILE A 53 9.51 -9.49 3.06
N THR A 54 10.56 -8.76 3.41
CA THR A 54 11.84 -8.73 2.70
C THR A 54 12.92 -9.29 3.62
N VAL A 55 13.79 -10.14 3.10
CA VAL A 55 14.94 -10.69 3.81
C VAL A 55 16.20 -10.54 2.97
N VAL A 56 17.32 -10.36 3.66
CA VAL A 56 18.65 -10.58 3.08
C VAL A 56 19.26 -11.78 3.81
N ASN A 57 19.63 -12.78 3.03
CA ASN A 57 20.19 -14.04 3.53
C ASN A 57 21.42 -14.40 2.70
N LYS A 58 22.59 -14.44 3.35
CA LYS A 58 23.90 -14.63 2.71
C LYS A 58 24.13 -13.61 1.58
N GLY A 59 23.77 -12.35 1.83
CA GLY A 59 23.88 -11.24 0.89
C GLY A 59 22.87 -11.26 -0.27
N LYS A 60 21.90 -12.18 -0.28
CA LYS A 60 20.89 -12.28 -1.35
C LYS A 60 19.51 -11.80 -0.92
N LEU A 61 18.84 -11.06 -1.81
CA LEU A 61 17.50 -10.53 -1.56
C LEU A 61 16.42 -11.59 -1.79
N GLY A 62 15.51 -11.73 -0.83
CA GLY A 62 14.28 -12.49 -0.98
C GLY A 62 13.06 -11.73 -0.48
N TYR A 63 11.90 -11.99 -1.06
CA TYR A 63 10.65 -11.37 -0.65
C TYR A 63 9.48 -12.36 -0.70
N SER A 64 8.47 -12.09 0.12
CA SER A 64 7.19 -12.79 0.11
C SER A 64 6.06 -11.82 0.47
N PHE A 65 4.84 -12.15 0.07
CA PHE A 65 3.67 -11.33 0.36
C PHE A 65 2.42 -12.19 0.58
N SER A 66 1.47 -11.65 1.32
CA SER A 66 0.16 -12.24 1.53
C SER A 66 -0.90 -11.16 1.76
N PHE A 67 -2.09 -11.36 1.20
CA PHE A 67 -3.30 -10.62 1.58
C PHE A 67 -4.05 -11.28 2.75
N ASN A 68 -3.73 -12.54 3.07
CA ASN A 68 -4.21 -13.16 4.31
C ASN A 68 -3.32 -12.68 5.47
N PHE A 69 -3.94 -11.95 6.40
CA PHE A 69 -3.30 -11.32 7.55
C PHE A 69 -3.27 -12.20 8.80
N GLU A 70 -3.62 -13.48 8.68
CA GLU A 70 -3.49 -14.44 9.76
C GLU A 70 -2.04 -14.55 10.21
N PHE A 71 -1.81 -14.01 11.38
CA PHE A 71 -0.52 -13.81 12.02
C PHE A 71 0.26 -15.11 12.21
N GLU A 72 -0.47 -16.21 12.37
CA GLU A 72 0.05 -17.57 12.55
C GLU A 72 0.90 -18.04 11.35
N ASN A 73 0.76 -17.39 10.18
CA ASN A 73 1.51 -17.72 8.97
C ASN A 73 2.75 -16.84 8.69
N VAL A 74 3.13 -15.95 9.61
CA VAL A 74 4.31 -15.08 9.41
C VAL A 74 5.59 -15.90 9.25
N ASN A 75 5.79 -16.94 10.06
CA ASN A 75 6.93 -17.86 9.93
C ASN A 75 6.98 -18.52 8.55
N HIS A 76 5.81 -18.90 8.01
CA HIS A 76 5.73 -19.45 6.66
C HIS A 76 6.13 -18.43 5.59
N LEU A 77 5.70 -17.17 5.73
CA LEU A 77 6.09 -16.09 4.82
C LEU A 77 7.59 -15.78 4.90
N VAL A 78 8.18 -15.80 6.10
CA VAL A 78 9.63 -15.63 6.28
C VAL A 78 10.40 -16.76 5.60
N ARG A 79 10.01 -18.02 5.83
CA ARG A 79 10.62 -19.18 5.16
C ARG A 79 10.50 -19.09 3.64
N LYS A 80 9.37 -18.63 3.12
CA LYS A 80 9.17 -18.40 1.69
C LYS A 80 10.07 -17.28 1.17
N ALA A 81 10.25 -16.19 1.90
CA ALA A 81 11.17 -15.12 1.53
C ALA A 81 12.63 -15.61 1.51
N ILE A 82 13.03 -16.42 2.50
CA ILE A 82 14.36 -17.06 2.55
C ILE A 82 14.56 -17.97 1.34
N PHE A 83 13.61 -18.86 1.06
CA PHE A 83 13.68 -19.71 -0.12
C PHE A 83 13.79 -18.89 -1.41
N ASN A 84 13.00 -17.82 -1.54
CA ASN A 84 13.08 -16.91 -2.69
C ASN A 84 14.44 -16.20 -2.80
N SER A 85 15.13 -15.92 -1.68
CA SER A 85 16.49 -15.35 -1.70
C SER A 85 17.52 -16.29 -2.31
N GLU A 86 17.29 -17.60 -2.23
CA GLU A 86 18.20 -18.60 -2.81
C GLU A 86 18.01 -18.72 -4.32
N LEU A 87 16.77 -18.51 -4.79
CA LEU A 87 16.42 -18.52 -6.20
C LEU A 87 16.82 -17.24 -6.94
N LEU A 88 16.70 -16.09 -6.27
CA LEU A 88 17.03 -14.79 -6.84
C LEU A 88 18.54 -14.57 -6.76
N ASN A 89 19.20 -14.42 -7.92
CA ASN A 89 20.63 -14.10 -7.97
C ASN A 89 20.88 -12.58 -7.87
N LEU A 90 20.18 -11.91 -6.95
CA LEU A 90 20.32 -10.49 -6.69
C LEU A 90 21.12 -10.29 -5.39
N SER A 91 22.37 -9.90 -5.55
CA SER A 91 23.23 -9.54 -4.42
C SER A 91 22.91 -8.14 -3.93
N VAL A 92 22.89 -7.95 -2.62
CA VAL A 92 22.58 -6.67 -1.98
C VAL A 92 23.70 -6.31 -1.01
N ASP A 93 24.16 -5.07 -1.08
CA ASP A 93 25.03 -4.50 -0.06
C ASP A 93 24.21 -4.18 1.20
N ILE A 94 24.55 -4.87 2.29
CA ILE A 94 23.85 -4.74 3.57
C ILE A 94 24.19 -3.45 4.32
N SER A 95 25.25 -2.73 3.92
CA SER A 95 25.63 -1.44 4.51
C SER A 95 24.49 -0.41 4.45
N CYS A 96 23.60 -0.54 3.47
CA CYS A 96 22.42 0.28 3.32
C CYS A 96 21.39 0.07 4.45
N PHE A 97 21.50 -0.99 5.26
CA PHE A 97 20.51 -1.41 6.26
C PHE A 97 20.93 -1.22 7.71
N GLU A 98 22.00 -0.48 7.97
CA GLU A 98 22.55 -0.29 9.32
C GLU A 98 21.56 0.28 10.35
N LYS A 99 21.80 -0.09 11.61
CA LYS A 99 21.06 0.41 12.77
C LYS A 99 21.22 1.93 12.86
N ASN A 100 20.13 2.63 13.14
CA ASN A 100 20.07 4.11 13.23
C ASN A 100 20.33 4.87 11.92
N ARG A 101 20.18 4.23 10.76
CA ARG A 101 20.37 4.89 9.45
C ARG A 101 19.34 5.98 9.10
N PHE A 102 18.22 6.04 9.82
CA PHE A 102 17.14 6.97 9.53
C PHE A 102 17.03 8.01 10.62
N ASP A 103 17.10 9.29 10.21
CA ASP A 103 16.72 10.39 11.07
C ASP A 103 15.23 10.32 11.38
N LYS A 104 14.86 10.82 12.56
CA LYS A 104 13.46 10.95 12.94
C LYS A 104 12.81 11.98 12.01
N ILE A 105 11.86 11.51 11.19
CA ILE A 105 11.01 12.38 10.39
C ILE A 105 9.72 12.60 11.18
N ASP A 106 9.60 13.77 11.79
CA ASP A 106 8.40 14.13 12.55
C ASP A 106 7.21 14.45 11.65
N PHE A 107 7.47 14.89 10.41
CA PHE A 107 6.43 15.29 9.48
C PHE A 107 6.87 15.12 8.02
N LEU A 108 5.99 14.53 7.21
CA LEU A 108 6.08 14.56 5.75
C LEU A 108 4.94 15.47 5.25
N PRO A 109 5.24 16.68 4.75
CA PRO A 109 4.20 17.59 4.28
C PRO A 109 3.36 16.96 3.17
N GLU A 110 2.05 17.18 3.26
CA GLU A 110 1.10 17.12 2.13
C GLU A 110 0.92 15.77 1.43
N ILE A 111 1.31 14.64 2.05
CA ILE A 111 1.09 13.32 1.44
C ILE A 111 -0.29 12.71 1.77
N TYR A 112 -0.96 13.20 2.80
CA TYR A 112 -2.29 12.75 3.23
C TYR A 112 -3.23 13.94 3.44
N ASP A 113 -4.38 13.85 2.78
CA ASP A 113 -5.50 14.76 2.90
C ASP A 113 -6.66 14.01 3.57
N SER A 114 -7.04 14.45 4.77
CA SER A 114 -8.15 13.85 5.52
C SER A 114 -9.52 14.13 4.90
N GLY A 115 -9.65 15.21 4.11
CA GLY A 115 -10.93 15.59 3.50
C GLY A 115 -11.47 14.54 2.52
N ILE A 116 -10.60 13.66 2.00
CA ILE A 116 -11.00 12.54 1.15
C ILE A 116 -11.88 11.50 1.87
N GLU A 117 -11.77 11.41 3.21
CA GLU A 117 -12.58 10.52 4.05
C GLU A 117 -13.96 11.08 4.34
N ASP A 118 -14.06 12.41 4.36
CA ASP A 118 -15.31 13.11 4.65
C ASP A 118 -16.29 13.04 3.47
N LEU A 119 -15.79 12.77 2.26
CA LEU A 119 -16.60 12.59 1.06
C LEU A 119 -17.39 11.29 1.13
N SER A 120 -18.72 11.39 1.09
CA SER A 120 -19.58 10.22 0.93
C SER A 120 -19.49 9.66 -0.50
N LEU A 121 -19.95 8.42 -0.69
CA LEU A 121 -20.07 7.84 -2.02
C LEU A 121 -20.95 8.70 -2.94
N ASN A 122 -22.01 9.30 -2.40
CA ASN A 122 -22.92 10.15 -3.18
C ASN A 122 -22.25 11.47 -3.59
N ASP A 123 -21.41 12.05 -2.74
CA ASP A 123 -20.65 13.27 -3.08
C ASP A 123 -19.70 13.00 -4.25
N LYS A 124 -19.01 11.86 -4.21
CA LYS A 124 -18.09 11.41 -5.27
C LYS A 124 -18.80 11.16 -6.60
N ILE A 125 -19.98 10.51 -6.54
CA ILE A 125 -20.81 10.28 -7.73
C ILE A 125 -21.33 11.61 -8.29
N SER A 126 -21.81 12.51 -7.43
CA SER A 126 -22.33 13.83 -7.82
C SER A 126 -21.25 14.66 -8.49
N TYR A 127 -20.06 14.73 -7.88
CA TYR A 127 -18.89 15.37 -8.45
C TYR A 127 -18.56 14.86 -9.86
N MET A 128 -18.63 13.54 -10.08
CA MET A 128 -18.37 12.97 -11.41
C MET A 128 -19.45 13.33 -12.44
N TYR A 129 -20.72 13.43 -12.04
CA TYR A 129 -21.77 13.91 -12.93
C TYR A 129 -21.60 15.40 -13.27
N ASP A 130 -21.27 16.23 -12.28
CA ASP A 130 -20.99 17.66 -12.47
C ASP A 130 -19.80 17.85 -13.43
N LEU A 131 -18.75 17.03 -13.30
CA LEU A 131 -17.59 17.04 -14.22
C LEU A 131 -18.00 16.65 -15.65
N ILE A 132 -18.78 15.57 -15.80
CA ILE A 132 -19.28 15.12 -17.11
C ILE A 132 -20.08 16.24 -17.78
N ASP A 133 -20.97 16.88 -17.03
CA ASP A 133 -21.84 17.94 -17.56
C ASP A 133 -21.04 19.20 -17.88
N TRP A 134 -20.07 19.57 -17.03
CA TRP A 134 -19.14 20.65 -17.34
C TRP A 134 -18.38 20.40 -18.64
N VAL A 135 -17.79 19.22 -18.85
CA VAL A 135 -17.04 18.95 -20.09
C VAL A 135 -17.94 18.95 -21.33
N LYS A 136 -19.17 18.42 -21.25
CA LYS A 136 -20.14 18.51 -22.35
C LYS A 136 -20.41 19.97 -22.75
N THR A 137 -20.55 20.87 -21.77
CA THR A 137 -20.81 22.29 -22.02
C THR A 137 -19.63 23.00 -22.68
N GLN A 138 -18.39 22.64 -22.32
CA GLN A 138 -17.19 23.33 -22.81
C GLN A 138 -16.70 22.81 -24.17
N ASN A 139 -16.82 21.50 -24.43
CA ASN A 139 -16.12 20.84 -25.53
C ASN A 139 -17.03 20.25 -26.62
N ASN A 140 -18.35 20.46 -26.54
CA ASN A 140 -19.34 19.80 -27.42
C ASN A 140 -19.20 18.26 -27.47
N LEU A 141 -18.48 17.67 -26.50
CA LEU A 141 -18.30 16.23 -26.36
C LEU A 141 -19.60 15.65 -25.83
N VAL A 142 -20.32 14.92 -26.68
CA VAL A 142 -21.63 14.37 -26.30
C VAL A 142 -21.48 13.20 -25.31
N ASN A 143 -20.43 12.38 -25.45
CA ASN A 143 -20.24 11.19 -24.62
C ASN A 143 -18.77 10.87 -24.37
N PHE A 144 -18.48 10.45 -23.13
CA PHE A 144 -17.24 9.75 -22.79
C PHE A 144 -17.44 8.24 -22.95
N PRO A 145 -16.57 7.54 -23.72
CA PRO A 145 -16.61 6.08 -23.81
C PRO A 145 -16.47 5.45 -22.42
N GLN A 146 -15.46 5.91 -21.67
CA GLN A 146 -15.21 5.51 -20.30
C GLN A 146 -14.57 6.63 -19.47
N LEU A 147 -15.05 6.81 -18.25
CA LEU A 147 -14.41 7.63 -17.21
C LEU A 147 -14.25 6.80 -15.95
N VAL A 148 -13.16 7.05 -15.24
CA VAL A 148 -12.84 6.38 -13.98
C VAL A 148 -12.48 7.44 -12.95
N TYR A 149 -13.08 7.30 -11.77
CA TYR A 149 -12.68 8.01 -10.57
C TYR A 149 -12.15 7.02 -9.55
N VAL A 150 -11.01 7.35 -8.94
CA VAL A 150 -10.39 6.55 -7.90
C VAL A 150 -9.99 7.47 -6.76
N ASP A 151 -10.47 7.18 -5.56
CA ASP A 151 -9.80 7.63 -4.34
C ASP A 151 -9.23 6.46 -3.57
N LYS A 152 -8.10 6.70 -2.90
CA LYS A 152 -7.43 5.73 -2.05
C LYS A 152 -6.75 6.40 -0.88
N ILE A 153 -6.82 5.74 0.25
CA ILE A 153 -5.98 6.00 1.42
C ILE A 153 -5.14 4.76 1.63
N LYS A 154 -3.84 4.97 1.66
CA LYS A 154 -2.86 3.92 1.88
C LYS A 154 -2.12 4.20 3.17
N SER A 155 -2.22 3.28 4.12
CA SER A 155 -1.43 3.26 5.35
C SER A 155 -0.35 2.20 5.22
N ILE A 156 0.90 2.57 5.52
CA ILE A 156 2.02 1.65 5.55
C ILE A 156 2.70 1.75 6.91
N GLN A 157 2.94 0.60 7.53
CA GLN A 157 3.80 0.45 8.69
C GLN A 157 5.00 -0.42 8.32
N ILE A 158 6.18 -0.02 8.75
CA ILE A 158 7.46 -0.61 8.40
C ILE A 158 8.17 -1.00 9.68
N PHE A 159 8.69 -2.23 9.72
CA PHE A 159 9.41 -2.78 10.86
C PHE A 159 10.64 -3.53 10.38
N ASP A 160 11.75 -3.46 11.09
CA ASP A 160 12.93 -4.26 10.75
C ASP A 160 13.55 -4.98 11.96
N ILE A 161 14.50 -5.87 11.68
CA ILE A 161 15.22 -6.66 12.68
C ILE A 161 16.06 -5.79 13.65
N TYR A 162 16.39 -4.56 13.25
CA TYR A 162 17.11 -3.59 14.07
C TYR A 162 16.19 -2.69 14.91
N GLN A 163 14.90 -3.03 14.98
CA GLN A 163 13.87 -2.34 15.78
C GLN A 163 13.49 -0.96 15.21
N PHE A 164 13.77 -0.70 13.93
CA PHE A 164 13.16 0.43 13.25
C PHE A 164 11.64 0.26 13.24
N VAL A 165 10.93 1.35 13.50
CA VAL A 165 9.48 1.44 13.35
C VAL A 165 9.19 2.73 12.60
N GLY A 166 8.62 2.59 11.41
CA GLY A 166 8.18 3.72 10.59
C GLY A 166 6.72 3.54 10.22
N SER A 167 6.00 4.65 10.06
CA SER A 167 4.65 4.62 9.51
C SER A 167 4.36 5.87 8.73
N TYR A 168 3.59 5.73 7.65
CA TYR A 168 3.03 6.88 6.96
C TYR A 168 1.66 6.53 6.39
N GLN A 169 0.88 7.57 6.15
CA GLN A 169 -0.36 7.50 5.40
C GLN A 169 -0.23 8.39 4.18
N LYS A 170 -0.90 8.00 3.10
CA LYS A 170 -1.08 8.87 1.94
C LYS A 170 -2.47 8.77 1.37
N SER A 171 -2.97 9.88 0.85
CA SER A 171 -4.19 9.93 0.04
C SER A 171 -3.82 10.02 -1.44
N ILE A 172 -4.67 9.46 -2.30
CA ILE A 172 -4.55 9.53 -3.75
C ILE A 172 -5.95 9.78 -4.28
N ILE A 173 -6.11 10.80 -5.12
CA ILE A 173 -7.26 10.97 -6.00
C ILE A 173 -6.72 10.89 -7.43
N ASP A 174 -7.31 10.03 -8.24
CA ASP A 174 -6.96 9.86 -9.64
C ASP A 174 -8.23 9.83 -10.49
N MET A 175 -8.15 10.46 -11.65
CA MET A 175 -9.24 10.55 -12.62
C MET A 175 -8.67 10.30 -14.00
N GLY A 176 -9.24 9.32 -14.70
CA GLY A 176 -8.78 8.93 -16.03
C GLY A 176 -9.95 8.74 -17.00
N GLY A 177 -9.74 9.11 -18.26
CA GLY A 177 -10.62 8.79 -19.38
C GLY A 177 -9.91 7.91 -20.41
N PHE A 178 -10.63 6.94 -20.97
CA PHE A 178 -10.17 6.07 -22.06
C PHE A 178 -11.14 6.16 -23.25
#